data_AF-A0A316FJG7-F1
#
_entry.id   AF-A0A316FJG7-F1
#
_cell.length_a   1.000
_cell.length_b   1.000
_cell.length_c   1.000
_cell.angle_alpha   90.00
_cell.angle_beta   90.00
_cell.angle_gamma   90.00
#
_symmetry.space_group_name_H-M   'P 1'
#
loop_
_entity.id
_entity.type
_entity.pdbx_description
1 polymer ?
#
loop_
_entity_poly.entity_id
_entity_poly.type
_entity_poly.pdbx_seq_one_letter_code
_entity_poly.pdbx_strand_id
1 'polypeptide(L)'
;MLHGAIHVITRGTVVNDLKSYIQNVLEANHADNEKIERRIAQLESEGRRIVAGGQINETAWDIVDWRTNEILAAGDDGLDGFEAAGKDLDPDDKWIHYDRVLEDTEPTWVEDEGLPDGLADVIEEWALSGDAEEIAEFIGWPVDKVELYQD
;
A
#
# COMPACT_ATOMS: atom_id res chain seq x y z
N MET A 1 -4.78 -44.89 -45.45
CA MET A 1 -4.09 -45.03 -44.16
C MET A 1 -3.70 -43.65 -43.67
N LEU A 2 -4.30 -43.26 -42.54
CA LEU A 2 -4.01 -42.17 -41.58
C LEU A 2 -3.36 -40.87 -42.09
N HIS A 3 -4.19 -39.84 -42.26
CA HIS A 3 -3.80 -38.43 -42.12
C HIS A 3 -3.69 -38.11 -40.62
N GLY A 4 -2.49 -37.78 -40.15
CA GLY A 4 -2.29 -37.22 -38.81
C GLY A 4 -2.49 -35.70 -38.85
N ALA A 5 -3.59 -35.21 -38.30
CA ALA A 5 -3.76 -33.80 -38.00
C ALA A 5 -3.10 -33.51 -36.64
N ILE A 6 -2.01 -32.75 -36.65
CA ILE A 6 -1.40 -32.20 -35.44
C ILE A 6 -2.29 -31.05 -34.98
N HIS A 7 -3.09 -31.28 -33.94
CA HIS A 7 -3.71 -30.20 -33.17
C HIS A 7 -2.63 -29.55 -32.32
N VAL A 8 -2.10 -28.42 -32.78
CA VAL A 8 -1.33 -27.52 -31.91
C VAL A 8 -2.35 -26.74 -31.10
N ILE A 9 -2.59 -27.18 -29.86
CA ILE A 9 -3.27 -26.37 -28.86
C ILE A 9 -2.22 -25.37 -28.37
N THR A 10 -2.18 -24.18 -28.96
CA THR A 10 -1.56 -23.03 -28.31
C THR A 10 -2.37 -22.77 -27.05
N ARG A 11 -1.80 -23.12 -25.88
CA ARG A 11 -2.22 -22.53 -24.60
C ARG A 11 -2.02 -21.03 -24.77
N GLY A 12 -3.10 -20.30 -25.01
CA GLY A 12 -3.08 -18.85 -24.98
C GLY A 12 -2.76 -18.45 -23.55
N THR A 13 -1.59 -17.86 -23.33
CA THR A 13 -1.36 -16.97 -22.21
C THR A 13 -2.52 -16.00 -22.20
N VAL A 14 -3.26 -15.90 -21.09
CA VAL A 14 -4.28 -14.86 -20.95
C VAL A 14 -3.47 -13.58 -20.85
N VAL A 15 -3.28 -12.89 -21.97
CA VAL A 15 -2.84 -11.50 -21.94
C VAL A 15 -3.97 -10.78 -21.22
N ASN A 16 -3.79 -10.47 -19.93
CA ASN A 16 -4.69 -9.53 -19.28
C ASN A 16 -4.58 -8.25 -20.09
N ASP A 17 -5.70 -7.83 -20.67
CA ASP A 17 -5.69 -6.53 -21.33
C ASP A 17 -5.41 -5.44 -20.29
N LEU A 18 -4.91 -4.31 -20.76
CA LEU A 18 -4.50 -3.20 -19.90
C LEU A 18 -5.60 -2.78 -18.92
N LYS A 19 -6.87 -2.88 -19.32
CA LYS A 19 -8.01 -2.60 -18.44
C LYS A 19 -8.09 -3.57 -17.27
N SER A 20 -7.95 -4.87 -17.55
CA SER A 20 -7.94 -5.91 -16.52
C SER A 20 -6.76 -5.75 -15.58
N TYR A 21 -5.59 -5.34 -16.07
CA TYR A 21 -4.43 -5.05 -15.22
C TYR A 21 -4.71 -3.89 -14.25
N ILE A 22 -5.21 -2.75 -14.75
CA ILE A 22 -5.57 -1.59 -13.90
C ILE A 22 -6.65 -1.96 -12.88
N GLN A 23 -7.66 -2.74 -13.29
CA GLN A 23 -8.69 -3.22 -12.38
C GLN A 23 -8.06 -4.07 -11.25
N ASN A 24 -7.19 -5.03 -11.59
CA ASN A 24 -6.53 -5.87 -10.60
C ASN A 24 -5.65 -5.06 -9.64
N VAL A 25 -4.92 -4.04 -10.14
CA VAL A 25 -4.15 -3.10 -9.32
C VAL A 25 -5.04 -2.40 -8.30
N LEU A 26 -6.15 -1.81 -8.74
CA LEU A 26 -7.10 -1.13 -7.86
C LEU A 26 -7.71 -2.10 -6.83
N GLU A 27 -8.10 -3.31 -7.24
CA GLU A 27 -8.64 -4.32 -6.31
C GLU A 27 -7.61 -4.79 -5.28
N ALA A 28 -6.35 -4.94 -5.69
CA ALA A 28 -5.24 -5.29 -4.80
C ALA A 28 -4.99 -4.17 -3.78
N ASN A 29 -4.89 -2.92 -4.23
CA ASN A 29 -4.70 -1.76 -3.36
C ASN A 29 -5.81 -1.65 -2.31
N HIS A 30 -7.07 -1.71 -2.74
CA HIS A 30 -8.20 -1.68 -1.82
C HIS A 30 -8.18 -2.84 -0.80
N ALA A 31 -7.86 -4.05 -1.25
CA ALA A 31 -7.77 -5.21 -0.37
C ALA A 31 -6.62 -5.09 0.65
N ASP A 32 -5.51 -4.47 0.26
CA ASP A 32 -4.38 -4.21 1.16
C ASP A 32 -4.71 -3.12 2.17
N ASN A 33 -5.36 -2.04 1.76
CA ASN A 33 -5.85 -1.01 2.69
C ASN A 33 -6.83 -1.58 3.71
N GLU A 34 -7.72 -2.49 3.31
CA GLU A 34 -8.55 -3.21 4.28
C GLU A 34 -7.74 -4.10 5.25
N LYS A 35 -6.65 -4.73 4.80
CA LYS A 35 -5.76 -5.50 5.69
C LYS A 35 -5.09 -4.58 6.71
N ILE A 36 -4.60 -3.42 6.26
CA ILE A 36 -3.99 -2.40 7.12
C ILE A 36 -4.99 -1.91 8.16
N GLU A 37 -6.20 -1.51 7.77
CA GLU A 37 -7.24 -1.06 8.69
C GLU A 37 -7.64 -2.15 9.71
N ARG A 38 -7.76 -3.41 9.27
CA ARG A 38 -8.01 -4.53 10.19
C ARG A 38 -6.86 -4.71 11.18
N ARG A 39 -5.61 -4.57 10.73
CA ARG A 39 -4.42 -4.70 11.57
C ARG A 39 -4.34 -3.58 12.60
N ILE A 40 -4.63 -2.35 12.18
CA ILE A 40 -4.74 -1.18 13.05
C ILE A 40 -5.79 -1.42 14.14
N ALA A 41 -7.01 -1.77 13.75
CA ALA A 41 -8.10 -2.00 14.69
C ALA A 41 -7.78 -3.12 15.68
N GLN A 42 -7.10 -4.19 15.23
CA GLN A 42 -6.62 -5.25 16.11
C GLN A 42 -5.63 -4.70 17.16
N LEU A 43 -4.57 -4.00 16.72
CA LEU A 43 -3.55 -3.44 17.60
C LEU A 43 -4.17 -2.48 18.63
N GLU A 44 -5.06 -1.60 18.20
CA GLU A 44 -5.79 -0.69 19.09
C GLU A 44 -6.64 -1.46 20.13
N SER A 45 -7.30 -2.54 19.72
CA SER A 45 -8.08 -3.38 20.64
C SER A 45 -7.22 -4.12 21.67
N GLU A 46 -5.95 -4.39 21.35
CA GLU A 46 -4.95 -4.94 22.24
C GLU A 46 -4.34 -3.88 23.19
N GLY A 47 -4.80 -2.63 23.07
CA GLY A 47 -4.32 -1.49 23.85
C GLY A 47 -3.01 -0.90 23.35
N ARG A 48 -2.63 -1.18 22.10
CA ARG A 48 -1.49 -0.54 21.44
C ARG A 48 -1.87 0.84 20.93
N ARG A 49 -0.89 1.75 20.90
CA ARG A 49 -1.02 3.05 20.23
C ARG A 49 -0.20 3.03 18.96
N ILE A 50 -0.74 3.55 17.86
CA ILE A 50 -0.01 3.66 16.60
C ILE A 50 0.58 5.05 16.48
N VAL A 51 1.87 5.11 16.18
CA VAL A 51 2.61 6.36 16.01
C VAL A 51 3.33 6.37 14.66
N ALA A 52 3.60 7.55 14.17
CA ALA A 52 4.41 7.82 12.98
C ALA A 52 5.49 8.86 13.34
N GLY A 53 6.19 9.37 12.32
CA GLY A 53 7.30 10.29 12.51
C GLY A 53 8.63 9.56 12.68
N GLY A 54 9.69 10.30 12.91
CA GLY A 54 11.02 9.71 13.03
C GLY A 54 12.10 10.78 12.92
N GLN A 55 13.30 10.36 12.52
CA GLN A 55 14.33 11.31 12.18
C GLN A 55 13.99 12.03 10.88
N ILE A 56 13.90 13.36 10.95
CA ILE A 56 13.74 14.24 9.79
C ILE A 56 15.11 14.49 9.15
N ASN A 57 16.15 14.65 9.98
CA ASN A 57 17.55 14.74 9.56
C ASN A 57 18.47 14.30 10.71
N GLU A 58 19.78 14.57 10.59
CA GLU A 58 20.79 14.19 11.59
C GLU A 58 20.48 14.69 13.01
N THR A 59 19.80 15.83 13.14
CA THR A 59 19.52 16.48 14.43
C THR A 59 18.02 16.55 14.72
N ALA A 60 17.17 16.75 13.72
CA ALA A 60 15.74 16.94 13.93
C ALA A 60 14.93 15.64 13.89
N TRP A 61 13.94 15.52 14.76
CA TRP A 61 13.01 14.40 14.81
C TRP A 61 11.63 14.81 15.31
N ASP A 62 10.63 13.98 15.03
CA ASP A 62 9.29 14.06 15.59
C ASP A 62 8.72 12.67 15.92
N ILE A 63 7.70 12.65 16.78
CA ILE A 63 6.83 11.51 17.02
C ILE A 63 5.39 12.02 16.92
N VAL A 64 4.60 11.39 16.06
CA VAL A 64 3.27 11.86 15.69
C VAL A 64 2.25 10.77 15.99
N ASP A 65 1.09 11.12 16.53
CA ASP A 65 -0.04 10.21 16.58
C ASP A 65 -0.58 9.99 15.16
N TRP A 66 -0.53 8.76 14.68
CA TRP A 66 -0.89 8.45 13.29
C TRP A 66 -2.34 8.82 12.97
N ARG A 67 -3.26 8.66 13.93
CA ARG A 67 -4.70 8.87 13.71
C ARG A 67 -5.05 10.34 13.65
N THR A 68 -4.46 11.14 14.53
CA THR A 68 -4.83 12.55 14.72
C THR A 68 -3.87 13.53 14.05
N ASN A 69 -2.71 13.07 13.58
CA ASN A 69 -1.58 13.90 13.16
C ASN A 69 -1.09 14.86 14.26
N GLU A 70 -1.37 14.57 15.54
CA GLU A 70 -0.86 15.34 16.67
C GLU A 70 0.62 15.04 16.89
N ILE A 71 1.47 16.07 16.93
CA ILE A 71 2.87 15.92 17.33
C ILE A 71 2.92 15.66 18.85
N LEU A 72 3.32 14.44 19.22
CA LEU A 72 3.45 14.00 20.61
C LEU A 72 4.77 14.49 21.22
N ALA A 73 5.83 14.51 20.42
CA ALA A 73 7.10 15.13 20.76
C ALA A 73 7.89 15.49 19.49
N ALA A 74 8.81 16.42 19.63
CA ALA A 74 9.77 16.77 18.60
C ALA A 74 11.03 17.34 19.26
N GLY A 75 12.17 17.23 18.58
CA GLY A 75 13.46 17.69 19.09
C GLY A 75 14.48 17.91 17.99
N ASP A 76 15.61 18.49 18.38
CA ASP A 76 16.76 18.83 17.52
C ASP A 76 18.10 18.23 18.04
N ASP A 77 18.01 17.19 18.87
CA ASP A 77 19.10 16.48 19.53
C ASP A 77 19.35 15.06 18.95
N GLY A 78 18.81 14.79 17.76
CA GLY A 78 19.11 13.61 16.94
C GLY A 78 18.49 12.32 17.47
N LEU A 79 19.13 11.19 17.15
CA LEU A 79 18.61 9.85 17.47
C LEU A 79 18.47 9.63 18.98
N ASP A 80 19.44 10.11 19.75
CA ASP A 80 19.45 9.93 21.21
C ASP A 80 18.23 10.60 21.86
N GLY A 81 17.86 11.80 21.39
CA GLY A 81 16.66 12.51 21.82
C GLY A 81 15.37 11.80 21.45
N PHE A 82 15.28 11.33 20.20
CA PHE A 82 14.15 10.53 19.72
C PHE A 82 13.94 9.27 20.56
N GLU A 83 15.00 8.49 20.81
CA GLU A 83 14.92 7.27 21.62
C GLU A 83 14.56 7.54 23.08
N ALA A 84 15.08 8.64 23.66
CA ALA A 84 14.75 9.04 25.02
C ALA A 84 13.27 9.45 25.13
N ALA A 85 12.78 10.28 24.22
CA ALA A 85 11.39 10.69 24.17
C ALA A 85 10.45 9.49 23.98
N GLY A 86 10.79 8.53 23.12
CA GLY A 86 10.01 7.31 22.94
C GLY A 86 9.87 6.51 24.25
N LYS A 87 10.96 6.30 24.99
CA LYS A 87 10.94 5.59 26.29
C LYS A 87 10.14 6.34 27.37
N ASP A 88 10.22 7.67 27.37
CA ASP A 88 9.50 8.50 28.34
C ASP A 88 7.99 8.53 28.05
N LEU A 89 7.60 8.57 26.78
CA LEU A 89 6.21 8.62 26.35
C LEU A 89 5.51 7.24 26.37
N ASP A 90 6.28 6.16 26.19
CA ASP A 90 5.78 4.79 26.17
C ASP A 90 6.59 3.85 27.09
N PRO A 91 6.53 4.05 28.42
CA PRO A 91 7.29 3.24 29.37
C PRO A 91 6.84 1.76 29.43
N ASP A 92 5.67 1.45 28.89
CA ASP A 92 5.08 0.11 28.87
C ASP A 92 5.37 -0.65 27.55
N ASP A 93 6.06 -0.04 26.58
CA ASP A 93 6.35 -0.60 25.25
C ASP A 93 5.06 -1.03 24.52
N LYS A 94 4.05 -0.14 24.48
CA LYS A 94 2.74 -0.32 23.85
C LYS A 94 2.60 0.40 22.52
N TRP A 95 3.56 1.22 22.12
CA TRP A 95 3.53 1.93 20.86
C TRP A 95 4.02 1.03 19.73
N ILE A 96 3.39 1.14 18.58
CA ILE A 96 3.78 0.48 17.34
C ILE A 96 3.90 1.55 16.28
N HIS A 97 5.01 1.53 15.54
CA HIS A 97 5.21 2.47 14.45
C HIS A 97 4.36 2.07 13.24
N TYR A 98 3.78 3.04 12.53
CA TYR A 98 2.92 2.77 11.37
C TYR A 98 3.65 2.01 10.27
N ASP A 99 4.94 2.29 10.04
CA ASP A 99 5.73 1.57 9.05
C ASP A 99 5.80 0.06 9.37
N ARG A 100 5.80 -0.29 10.66
CA ARG A 100 5.75 -1.69 11.10
C ARG A 100 4.40 -2.35 10.81
N VAL A 101 3.31 -1.58 10.82
CA VAL A 101 2.00 -2.06 10.40
C VAL A 101 2.01 -2.41 8.91
N LEU A 102 2.61 -1.55 8.08
CA LEU A 102 2.73 -1.76 6.63
C LEU A 102 3.57 -3.01 6.32
N GLU A 103 4.71 -3.17 7.00
CA GLU A 103 5.57 -4.35 6.88
C GLU A 103 4.85 -5.67 7.23
N ASP A 104 4.02 -5.66 8.28
CA ASP A 104 3.28 -6.86 8.71
C ASP A 104 2.20 -7.27 7.70
N THR A 105 1.70 -6.35 6.88
CA THR A 105 0.59 -6.61 5.94
C THR A 105 1.00 -7.10 4.56
N GLU A 106 2.26 -6.90 4.16
CA GLU A 106 2.86 -7.21 2.85
C GLU A 106 1.97 -6.83 1.64
N PRO A 107 2.30 -5.76 0.87
CA PRO A 107 1.49 -5.36 -0.27
C PRO A 107 1.41 -6.48 -1.32
N THR A 108 0.22 -6.64 -1.89
CA THR A 108 -0.09 -7.64 -2.89
C THR A 108 0.49 -7.19 -4.24
N TRP A 109 1.49 -7.92 -4.73
CA TRP A 109 2.01 -7.72 -6.07
C TRP A 109 1.02 -8.21 -7.13
N VAL A 110 0.69 -7.36 -8.10
CA VAL A 110 -0.15 -7.74 -9.25
C VAL A 110 0.73 -8.18 -10.40
N GLU A 111 0.55 -9.42 -10.86
CA GLU A 111 1.29 -9.94 -12.02
C GLU A 111 0.84 -9.24 -13.32
N ASP A 112 1.83 -8.76 -14.08
CA ASP A 112 1.67 -7.99 -15.31
C ASP A 112 1.97 -8.83 -16.56
N GLU A 113 1.47 -10.08 -16.63
CA GLU A 113 1.80 -11.04 -17.70
C GLU A 113 1.70 -10.42 -19.12
N GLY A 114 2.85 -10.01 -19.66
CA GLY A 114 2.97 -9.44 -21.01
C GLY A 114 3.27 -7.94 -21.10
N LEU A 115 3.37 -7.23 -19.97
CA LEU A 115 3.92 -5.87 -19.93
C LEU A 115 5.43 -5.92 -19.58
N PRO A 116 6.25 -5.00 -20.11
CA PRO A 116 7.58 -4.77 -19.55
C PRO A 116 7.47 -4.09 -18.19
N ASP A 117 8.29 -4.50 -17.21
CA ASP A 117 8.25 -4.03 -15.82
C ASP A 117 8.09 -2.51 -15.70
N GLY A 118 8.96 -1.73 -16.36
CA GLY A 118 8.90 -0.27 -16.27
C GLY A 118 7.66 0.38 -16.90
N LEU A 119 6.92 -0.33 -17.76
CA LEU A 119 5.60 0.11 -18.23
C LEU A 119 4.51 -0.27 -17.23
N ALA A 120 4.58 -1.47 -16.64
CA ALA A 120 3.67 -1.91 -15.59
C ALA A 120 3.73 -0.98 -14.38
N ASP A 121 4.94 -0.60 -13.94
CA ASP A 121 5.16 0.36 -12.85
C ASP A 121 4.47 1.70 -13.12
N VAL A 122 4.62 2.25 -14.34
CA VAL A 122 4.02 3.53 -14.72
C VAL A 122 2.49 3.44 -14.80
N ILE A 123 1.95 2.31 -15.26
CA ILE A 123 0.51 2.09 -15.31
C ILE A 123 -0.06 1.95 -13.89
N GLU A 124 0.64 1.23 -13.01
CA GLU A 124 0.26 1.09 -11.61
C GLU A 124 0.27 2.45 -10.90
N GLU A 125 1.36 3.23 -11.04
CA GLU A 125 1.44 4.58 -10.50
C GLU A 125 0.28 5.46 -11.00
N TRP A 126 -0.01 5.41 -12.30
CA TRP A 126 -1.13 6.14 -12.87
C TRP A 126 -2.48 5.63 -12.34
N ALA A 127 -2.67 4.32 -12.21
CA ALA A 127 -3.91 3.76 -11.67
C ALA A 127 -4.17 4.21 -10.22
N LEU A 128 -3.12 4.32 -9.40
CA LEU A 128 -3.24 4.65 -7.98
C LEU A 128 -3.30 6.16 -7.68
N SER A 129 -2.71 7.00 -8.53
CA SER A 129 -2.58 8.45 -8.27
C SER A 129 -3.20 9.35 -9.34
N GLY A 130 -3.61 8.76 -10.47
CA GLY A 130 -4.21 9.49 -11.59
C GLY A 130 -5.65 9.92 -11.30
N ASP A 131 -6.18 10.72 -12.22
CA ASP A 131 -7.55 11.23 -12.14
C ASP A 131 -8.59 10.08 -12.20
N ALA A 132 -9.43 10.00 -11.17
CA ALA A 132 -10.39 8.91 -11.04
C ALA A 132 -11.44 8.89 -12.16
N GLU A 133 -11.83 10.05 -12.72
CA GLU A 133 -12.79 10.12 -13.83
C GLU A 133 -12.19 9.53 -15.12
N GLU A 134 -10.95 9.90 -15.44
CA GLU A 134 -10.24 9.37 -16.61
C GLU A 134 -10.03 7.86 -16.51
N ILE A 135 -9.60 7.38 -15.34
CA ILE A 135 -9.39 5.95 -15.09
C ILE A 135 -10.73 5.19 -15.17
N ALA A 136 -11.78 5.71 -14.53
CA ALA A 136 -13.11 5.12 -14.55
C ALA A 136 -13.68 5.01 -15.98
N GLU A 137 -13.54 6.06 -16.79
CA GLU A 137 -13.90 6.03 -18.21
C GLU A 137 -13.11 4.95 -18.96
N PHE A 138 -11.80 4.87 -18.72
CA PHE A 138 -10.93 3.92 -19.40
C PHE A 138 -11.29 2.46 -19.09
N ILE A 139 -11.45 2.11 -17.80
CA ILE A 139 -11.72 0.73 -17.36
C ILE A 139 -13.21 0.37 -17.32
N GLY A 140 -14.10 1.35 -17.46
CA GLY A 140 -15.55 1.16 -17.46
C GLY A 140 -16.16 0.93 -16.07
N TRP A 141 -15.56 1.51 -15.02
CA TRP A 141 -16.09 1.47 -13.65
C TRP A 141 -16.82 2.77 -13.28
N PRO A 142 -17.64 2.78 -12.21
CA PRO A 142 -18.11 4.02 -11.59
C PRO A 142 -16.94 4.78 -10.96
N VAL A 143 -16.95 6.12 -11.07
CA VAL A 143 -15.92 7.01 -10.49
C VAL A 143 -15.76 6.79 -8.99
N ASP A 144 -16.88 6.78 -8.23
CA ASP A 144 -16.88 6.54 -6.78
C ASP A 144 -16.19 5.21 -6.38
N LYS A 145 -16.20 4.20 -7.27
CA LYS A 145 -15.50 2.95 -7.02
C LYS A 145 -13.99 3.12 -7.21
N VAL A 146 -13.56 3.85 -8.24
CA VAL A 146 -12.15 4.12 -8.47
C VAL A 146 -11.58 4.94 -7.32
N GLU A 147 -12.25 6.02 -6.89
CA GLU A 147 -11.83 6.83 -5.74
C GLU A 147 -11.64 5.96 -4.48
N LEU A 148 -12.63 5.14 -4.14
CA LEU A 148 -12.56 4.22 -3.01
C LEU A 148 -11.42 3.19 -3.09
N TYR A 149 -10.99 2.84 -4.30
CA TYR A 149 -9.96 1.82 -4.53
C TYR A 149 -8.56 2.43 -4.73
N GLN A 150 -8.45 3.75 -4.86
CA GLN A 150 -7.19 4.50 -4.84
C GLN A 150 -6.81 4.93 -3.42
N ASP A 151 -7.81 5.25 -2.58
CA ASP A 151 -7.66 5.56 -1.15
C ASP A 151 -7.11 4.38 -0.33
#